data_AF-A0A5K3F0D2-F1
#
_entry.id   AF-A0A5K3F0D2-F1
#
_cell.length_a   1.000
_cell.length_b   1.000
_cell.length_c   1.000
_cell.angle_alpha   90.00
_cell.angle_beta   90.00
_cell.angle_gamma   90.00
#
_symmetry.space_group_name_H-M   'P 1'
#
loop_
_entity.id
_entity.type
_entity.pdbx_description
1 polymer ?
#
loop_
_entity_poly.entity_id
_entity_poly.type
_entity_poly.pdbx_seq_one_letter_code
_entity_poly.pdbx_strand_id
1 'polypeptide(L)'
;MAGDKGNQNESDLPSQQKPSGYRIVGTVSQPGAEIPKFVETILNYEDRRDFYEHIFECDCIIYDITSDQSQLDEALWVASSIAQDYARIPTKKVFLLITHLLSWLDSKTDSQGDQHSSLSESDHAKRKPHPHYIQHYSTEKTILNLG
;
A
#
# COMPACT_ATOMS: atom_id res chain seq x y z
N MET A 1 -64.65 20.87 -12.14
CA MET A 1 -64.25 19.54 -11.63
C MET A 1 -62.78 19.37 -11.97
N ALA A 2 -61.94 19.36 -10.93
CA ALA A 2 -60.50 19.22 -11.05
C ALA A 2 -60.16 17.78 -11.45
N GLY A 3 -59.36 17.62 -12.50
CA GLY A 3 -58.81 16.35 -12.94
C GLY A 3 -57.34 16.28 -12.54
N ASP A 4 -57.10 15.78 -11.32
CA ASP A 4 -55.80 15.32 -10.84
C ASP A 4 -55.49 13.94 -11.46
N LYS A 5 -54.34 13.83 -12.13
CA LYS A 5 -53.59 12.58 -12.29
C LYS A 5 -52.09 12.92 -12.38
N GLY A 6 -51.52 13.24 -11.22
CA GLY A 6 -50.07 13.25 -11.01
C GLY A 6 -49.47 11.86 -11.25
N ASN A 7 -48.47 11.85 -12.13
CA ASN A 7 -47.76 10.69 -12.65
C ASN A 7 -46.85 10.09 -11.56
N GLN A 8 -47.20 8.92 -11.03
CA GLN A 8 -46.30 8.09 -10.23
C GLN A 8 -45.50 7.21 -11.19
N ASN A 9 -44.19 7.44 -11.24
CA ASN A 9 -43.18 6.44 -11.59
C ASN A 9 -41.87 6.94 -10.97
N GLU A 10 -41.74 6.70 -9.65
CA GLU A 10 -40.43 6.64 -9.00
C GLU A 10 -39.63 5.54 -9.71
N SER A 11 -38.58 5.96 -10.41
CA SER A 11 -37.58 5.07 -10.95
C SER A 11 -36.83 4.43 -9.79
N ASP A 12 -37.27 3.22 -9.39
CA ASP A 12 -36.49 2.24 -8.65
C ASP A 12 -35.25 1.85 -9.47
N LEU A 13 -34.27 2.74 -9.50
CA LEU A 13 -32.89 2.36 -9.78
C LEU A 13 -32.43 1.57 -8.55
N PRO A 14 -31.90 0.34 -8.70
CA PRO A 14 -31.27 -0.32 -7.58
C PRO A 14 -30.15 0.59 -7.10
N SER A 15 -30.36 1.19 -5.92
CA SER A 15 -29.32 1.79 -5.11
C SER A 15 -28.13 0.84 -5.16
N GLN A 16 -27.09 1.21 -5.91
CA GLN A 16 -25.82 0.50 -5.89
C GLN A 16 -25.31 0.67 -4.46
N GLN A 17 -25.72 -0.27 -3.60
CA GLN A 17 -25.24 -0.34 -2.23
C GLN A 17 -23.73 -0.39 -2.33
N LYS A 18 -23.07 0.69 -1.89
CA LYS A 18 -21.62 0.72 -1.81
C LYS A 18 -21.20 -0.54 -1.04
N PRO A 19 -20.32 -1.38 -1.61
CA PRO A 19 -19.89 -2.60 -0.94
C PRO A 19 -19.38 -2.23 0.46
N SER A 20 -19.93 -2.89 1.48
CA SER A 20 -19.52 -2.68 2.86
C SER A 20 -18.18 -3.39 3.09
N GLY A 21 -17.07 -2.70 2.82
CA GLY A 21 -15.73 -3.26 3.05
C GLY A 21 -14.64 -2.66 2.17
N TYR A 22 -13.45 -3.25 2.27
CA TYR A 22 -12.32 -2.90 1.40
C TYR A 22 -12.49 -3.58 0.04
N ARG A 23 -12.24 -2.79 -1.02
CA ARG A 23 -12.02 -3.30 -2.37
C ARG A 23 -10.55 -3.66 -2.50
N ILE A 24 -10.25 -4.88 -2.91
CA ILE A 24 -8.88 -5.38 -3.03
C ILE A 24 -8.52 -5.41 -4.50
N VAL A 25 -7.54 -4.59 -4.88
CA VAL A 25 -6.93 -4.58 -6.20
C VAL A 25 -5.44 -4.80 -6.04
N GLY A 26 -4.80 -5.46 -7.01
CA GLY A 26 -3.37 -5.73 -6.90
C GLY A 26 -2.78 -6.47 -8.09
N THR A 27 -1.53 -6.87 -7.94
CA THR A 27 -0.77 -7.61 -8.95
C THR A 27 -0.59 -9.06 -8.54
N VAL A 28 -0.21 -9.92 -9.49
CA VAL A 28 0.09 -11.34 -9.23
C VAL A 28 1.53 -11.61 -9.66
N SER A 29 2.33 -12.18 -8.77
CA SER A 29 3.74 -12.50 -9.03
C SER A 29 3.92 -13.67 -10.00
N GLN A 30 2.98 -14.61 -10.01
CA GLN A 30 2.99 -15.78 -10.88
C GLN A 30 1.83 -15.73 -11.87
N PRO A 31 2.08 -15.51 -13.17
CA PRO A 31 1.04 -15.59 -14.19
C PRO A 31 0.32 -16.94 -14.13
N GLY A 32 -1.00 -16.91 -14.02
CA GLY A 32 -1.84 -18.12 -13.95
C GLY A 32 -2.05 -18.71 -12.56
N ALA A 33 -1.55 -18.07 -11.49
CA ALA A 33 -1.92 -18.44 -10.13
C ALA A 33 -3.43 -18.27 -9.89
N GLU A 34 -3.99 -19.07 -8.97
CA GLU A 34 -5.39 -18.96 -8.57
C GLU A 34 -5.63 -17.61 -7.89
N ILE A 35 -6.50 -16.80 -8.47
CA ILE A 35 -6.86 -15.49 -7.93
C ILE A 35 -7.90 -15.70 -6.82
N PRO A 36 -7.65 -15.22 -5.58
CA PRO A 36 -8.61 -15.33 -4.51
C PRO A 36 -9.93 -14.60 -4.84
N LYS A 37 -11.07 -15.20 -4.47
CA LYS A 37 -12.41 -14.67 -4.77
C LYS A 37 -12.71 -13.27 -4.19
N PHE A 38 -11.93 -12.82 -3.21
CA PHE A 38 -12.08 -11.50 -2.59
C PHE A 38 -11.34 -10.41 -3.36
N VAL A 39 -10.50 -10.76 -4.34
CA VAL A 39 -9.80 -9.78 -5.16
C VAL A 39 -10.73 -9.34 -6.28
N GLU A 40 -10.94 -8.03 -6.37
CA GLU A 40 -11.83 -7.42 -7.36
C GLU A 40 -11.14 -7.32 -8.72
N THR A 41 -9.91 -6.81 -8.73
CA THR A 41 -9.16 -6.54 -9.96
C THR A 41 -7.72 -6.97 -9.83
N ILE A 42 -7.28 -7.79 -10.79
CA ILE A 42 -5.85 -7.99 -11.04
C ILE A 42 -5.43 -6.99 -12.09
N LEU A 43 -4.42 -6.24 -11.72
CA LEU A 43 -3.91 -5.19 -12.53
C LEU A 43 -2.67 -5.70 -13.29
N ASN A 44 -2.69 -5.54 -14.60
CA ASN A 44 -1.62 -5.93 -15.51
C ASN A 44 -1.31 -4.72 -16.39
N TYR A 45 -0.09 -4.20 -16.33
CA TYR A 45 0.23 -2.93 -16.98
C TYR A 45 1.48 -3.04 -17.82
N GLU A 46 1.37 -2.51 -19.04
CA GLU A 46 2.50 -2.20 -19.89
C GLU A 46 2.91 -0.71 -19.74
N ASP A 47 1.97 0.16 -19.32
CA ASP A 47 2.21 1.59 -19.04
C ASP A 47 2.25 1.87 -17.54
N ARG A 48 3.38 2.42 -17.10
CA ARG A 48 3.66 2.82 -15.73
C ARG A 48 2.78 3.99 -15.26
N ARG A 49 2.30 4.86 -16.14
CA ARG A 49 1.43 5.99 -15.76
C ARG A 49 0.02 5.52 -15.41
N ASP A 50 -0.55 4.65 -16.24
CA ASP A 50 -1.87 4.08 -16.00
C ASP A 50 -1.88 3.26 -14.70
N PHE A 51 -0.79 2.53 -14.45
CA PHE A 51 -0.58 1.86 -13.17
C PHE A 51 -0.65 2.82 -11.98
N TYR A 52 0.10 3.92 -12.05
CA TYR A 52 0.13 4.89 -10.96
C TYR A 52 -1.23 5.49 -10.67
N GLU A 53 -2.00 5.88 -11.69
CA GLU A 53 -3.32 6.47 -11.48
C GLU A 53 -4.29 5.48 -10.80
N HIS A 54 -4.23 4.18 -11.13
CA HIS A 54 -5.00 3.15 -10.42
C HIS A 54 -4.57 3.00 -8.95
N ILE A 55 -3.26 3.00 -8.68
CA ILE A 55 -2.75 2.99 -7.29
C ILE A 55 -3.17 4.27 -6.55
N PHE A 56 -3.17 5.41 -7.23
CA PHE A 56 -3.49 6.70 -6.63
C PHE A 56 -4.95 6.79 -6.18
N GLU A 57 -5.86 6.01 -6.79
CA GLU A 57 -7.24 5.86 -6.32
C GLU A 57 -7.37 5.07 -5.00
N CYS A 58 -6.37 4.25 -4.64
CA CYS A 58 -6.43 3.41 -3.44
C CYS A 58 -6.13 4.19 -2.16
N ASP A 59 -6.95 4.03 -1.11
CA ASP A 59 -6.68 4.64 0.20
C ASP A 59 -5.53 3.93 0.96
N CYS A 60 -5.36 2.63 0.76
CA CYS A 60 -4.33 1.80 1.38
C CYS A 60 -3.55 1.06 0.30
N ILE A 61 -2.22 1.17 0.35
CA ILE A 61 -1.30 0.60 -0.64
C ILE A 61 -0.31 -0.28 0.12
N ILE A 62 -0.17 -1.53 -0.32
CA ILE A 62 0.72 -2.52 0.31
C ILE A 62 1.74 -2.97 -0.73
N TYR A 63 3.02 -2.82 -0.41
CA TYR A 63 4.13 -3.28 -1.22
C TYR A 63 4.92 -4.36 -0.47
N ASP A 64 5.07 -5.53 -1.08
CA ASP A 64 5.93 -6.60 -0.58
C ASP A 64 7.25 -6.64 -1.35
N ILE A 65 8.33 -6.23 -0.70
CA ILE A 65 9.68 -6.23 -1.26
C ILE A 65 10.52 -7.41 -0.74
N THR A 66 9.88 -8.39 -0.10
CA THR A 66 10.59 -9.54 0.49
C THR A 66 11.08 -10.51 -0.58
N SER A 67 10.25 -10.80 -1.58
CA SER A 67 10.52 -11.92 -2.49
C SER A 67 11.17 -11.50 -3.80
N ASP A 68 10.99 -10.25 -4.23
CA ASP A 68 11.49 -9.74 -5.51
C ASP A 68 12.16 -8.37 -5.34
N GLN A 69 13.43 -8.27 -5.78
CA GLN A 69 14.17 -7.02 -5.73
C GLN A 69 13.67 -5.98 -6.72
N SER A 70 13.01 -6.38 -7.81
CA SER A 70 12.43 -5.43 -8.78
C SER A 70 11.37 -4.53 -8.14
N GLN A 71 10.71 -5.02 -7.08
CA GLN A 71 9.71 -4.30 -6.30
C GLN A 71 10.31 -3.15 -5.47
N LEU A 72 11.63 -3.15 -5.21
CA LEU A 72 12.28 -2.05 -4.49
C LEU A 72 12.15 -0.72 -5.24
N ASP A 73 12.51 -0.74 -6.52
CA ASP A 73 12.51 0.45 -7.37
C ASP A 73 11.08 0.91 -7.67
N GLU A 74 10.16 -0.04 -7.83
CA GLU A 74 8.74 0.25 -8.02
C GLU A 74 8.12 0.91 -6.78
N ALA A 75 8.30 0.29 -5.60
CA ALA A 75 7.77 0.82 -4.34
C ALA A 75 8.33 2.22 -4.04
N LEU A 76 9.63 2.43 -4.26
CA LEU A 76 10.26 3.73 -4.06
C LEU A 76 9.69 4.78 -5.00
N TRP A 77 9.50 4.43 -6.28
CA TRP A 77 8.91 5.34 -7.25
C TRP A 77 7.46 5.67 -6.91
N VAL A 78 6.62 4.68 -6.59
CA VAL A 78 5.23 4.92 -6.20
C VAL A 78 5.15 5.82 -4.97
N ALA A 79 5.91 5.53 -3.92
CA ALA A 79 5.94 6.36 -2.71
C ALA A 79 6.37 7.80 -3.02
N SER A 80 7.41 7.96 -3.85
CA SER A 80 7.90 9.29 -4.27
C SER A 80 6.86 10.06 -5.10
N SER A 81 6.17 9.39 -6.01
CA SER A 81 5.11 9.99 -6.83
C SER A 81 3.91 10.41 -5.97
N ILE A 82 3.49 9.57 -5.03
CA ILE A 82 2.43 9.91 -4.07
C ILE A 82 2.82 11.15 -3.25
N ALA A 83 4.06 11.21 -2.75
CA ALA A 83 4.55 12.34 -1.98
C ALA A 83 4.58 13.65 -2.81
N GLN A 84 4.96 13.56 -4.09
CA GLN A 84 4.93 14.71 -5.02
C GLN A 84 3.50 15.18 -5.28
N ASP A 85 2.56 14.23 -5.38
CA ASP A 85 1.14 14.48 -5.63
C ASP A 85 0.32 14.69 -4.34
N TYR A 86 0.96 14.95 -3.21
CA TYR A 86 0.30 15.11 -1.92
C TYR A 86 -0.90 16.07 -1.97
N ALA A 87 -0.80 17.16 -2.73
CA ALA A 87 -1.88 18.13 -2.90
C ALA A 87 -3.14 17.58 -3.61
N ARG A 88 -3.02 16.48 -4.38
CA ARG A 88 -4.12 15.79 -5.05
C ARG A 88 -4.85 14.81 -4.13
N ILE A 89 -4.31 14.49 -2.96
CA ILE A 89 -4.82 13.44 -2.07
C ILE A 89 -6.05 13.96 -1.31
N PRO A 90 -7.27 13.40 -1.55
CA PRO A 90 -8.49 13.91 -0.94
C PRO A 90 -8.74 13.37 0.48
N THR A 91 -8.18 12.20 0.79
CA THR A 91 -8.43 11.41 1.99
C THR A 91 -7.12 10.88 2.55
N LYS A 92 -7.10 10.44 3.82
CA LYS A 92 -5.90 9.84 4.39
C LYS A 92 -5.46 8.64 3.55
N LYS A 93 -4.26 8.73 2.98
CA LYS A 93 -3.61 7.63 2.26
C LYS A 93 -2.64 6.91 3.21
N VAL A 94 -2.58 5.58 3.11
CA VAL A 94 -1.71 4.72 3.91
C VAL A 94 -0.82 3.91 2.98
N PHE A 95 0.49 3.98 3.19
CA PHE A 95 1.47 3.21 2.44
C PHE A 95 2.17 2.22 3.39
N LEU A 96 2.00 0.92 3.15
CA LEU A 96 2.56 -0.16 3.96
C LEU A 96 3.64 -0.87 3.14
N LEU A 97 4.87 -0.83 3.65
CA LEU A 97 6.00 -1.55 3.06
C LEU A 97 6.29 -2.80 3.90
N ILE A 98 6.17 -3.98 3.30
CA ILE A 98 6.52 -5.27 3.90
C ILE A 98 7.97 -5.58 3.52
N THR A 99 8.82 -5.72 4.52
CA THR A 99 10.27 -5.82 4.35
C THR A 99 10.82 -7.06 5.06
N HIS A 100 12.15 -7.26 5.01
CA HIS A 100 12.84 -8.37 5.66
C HIS A 100 13.35 -7.99 7.05
N LEU A 101 13.27 -8.93 8.00
CA LEU A 101 13.97 -8.81 9.29
C LEU A 101 15.49 -8.62 9.10
N LEU A 102 16.05 -9.08 7.98
CA LEU A 102 17.47 -8.94 7.67
C LEU A 102 17.89 -7.48 7.41
N SER A 103 16.96 -6.54 7.26
CA SER A 103 17.28 -5.10 7.33
C SER A 103 17.57 -4.61 8.77
N TRP A 104 17.44 -5.49 9.77
CA TRP A 104 17.68 -5.22 11.20
C TRP A 104 18.78 -6.08 11.83
N LEU A 105 19.28 -7.14 11.16
CA LEU A 105 19.96 -8.25 11.83
C LEU A 105 21.24 -7.87 12.61
N ASP A 106 21.98 -6.85 12.18
CA ASP A 106 23.24 -6.44 12.82
C ASP A 106 23.05 -5.36 13.90
N SER A 107 21.80 -5.05 14.24
CA SER A 107 21.47 -4.07 15.27
C SER A 107 21.80 -4.64 16.64
N LYS A 108 22.72 -4.01 17.37
CA LYS A 108 23.05 -4.43 18.74
C LYS A 108 21.85 -4.19 19.64
N THR A 109 21.38 -5.23 20.32
CA THR A 109 20.47 -5.08 21.45
C THR A 109 21.30 -4.66 22.67
N ASP A 110 20.92 -3.57 23.34
CA ASP A 110 21.61 -3.16 24.56
C ASP A 110 21.51 -4.30 25.59
N SER A 111 22.67 -4.83 25.95
CA SER A 111 22.82 -6.09 26.69
C SER A 111 22.67 -5.90 28.19
N GLN A 112 21.76 -5.02 28.62
CA GLN A 112 21.53 -4.73 30.04
C GLN A 112 20.20 -5.34 30.50
N GLY A 113 20.30 -6.61 30.93
CA GLY A 113 19.50 -7.25 31.97
C GLY A 113 17.97 -7.13 31.89
N ASP A 114 17.32 -8.20 31.44
CA ASP A 114 16.00 -8.68 31.88
C ASP A 114 14.81 -7.72 31.88
N GLN A 115 14.84 -6.66 31.06
CA GLN A 115 13.61 -5.96 30.69
C GLN A 115 13.40 -6.13 29.18
N HIS A 116 12.23 -6.66 28.80
CA HIS A 116 11.72 -6.52 27.44
C HIS A 116 11.53 -5.02 27.17
N SER A 117 12.61 -4.32 26.82
CA SER A 117 12.56 -2.92 26.46
C SER A 117 11.66 -2.81 25.22
N SER A 118 10.64 -1.96 25.31
CA SER A 118 9.79 -1.64 24.17
C SER A 118 10.67 -1.05 23.08
N LEU A 119 10.61 -1.62 21.86
CA LEU A 119 11.30 -1.07 20.69
C LEU A 119 10.90 0.40 20.51
N SER A 120 11.85 1.31 20.63
CA SER A 120 11.61 2.73 20.42
C SER A 120 11.92 3.14 18.97
N GLU A 121 11.39 4.28 18.54
CA GLU A 121 11.74 4.86 17.25
C GLU A 121 13.24 5.21 17.15
N SER A 122 13.88 5.51 18.28
CA SER A 122 15.33 5.73 18.35
C SER A 122 16.14 4.46 18.09
N ASP A 123 15.61 3.29 18.47
CA ASP A 123 16.22 1.98 18.19
C ASP A 123 16.06 1.65 16.71
N HIS A 124 14.88 1.95 16.15
CA HIS A 124 14.63 1.84 14.71
C HIS A 124 15.60 2.71 13.88
N ALA A 125 15.95 3.91 14.34
CA ALA A 125 16.88 4.78 13.62
C ALA A 125 18.34 4.29 13.62
N LYS A 126 18.74 3.49 14.61
CA LYS A 126 20.12 3.00 14.80
C LYS A 126 20.38 1.62 14.15
N ARG A 127 19.40 1.09 13.43
CA ARG A 127 19.45 -0.25 12.86
C ARG A 127 20.61 -0.41 11.88
N LYS A 128 21.14 -1.63 11.83
CA LYS A 128 22.16 -2.04 10.85
C LYS A 128 21.64 -3.21 10.03
N PRO A 129 21.56 -3.07 8.70
CA PRO A 129 21.15 -4.16 7.85
C PRO A 129 22.29 -5.16 7.66
N HIS A 130 21.92 -6.42 7.41
CA HIS A 130 22.84 -7.39 6.84
C HIS A 130 23.40 -6.87 5.50
N PRO A 131 24.66 -7.15 5.13
CA PRO A 131 25.28 -6.62 3.91
C PRO A 131 24.49 -6.84 2.61
N HIS A 132 23.78 -7.95 2.48
CA HIS A 132 22.92 -8.23 1.31
C HIS A 132 21.59 -7.46 1.29
N TYR A 133 21.24 -6.76 2.37
CA TYR A 133 19.96 -6.06 2.55
C TYR A 133 20.14 -4.55 2.73
N ILE A 134 21.31 -4.01 2.37
CA ILE A 134 21.59 -2.57 2.42
C ILE A 134 20.59 -1.80 1.53
N GLN A 135 20.25 -2.32 0.36
CA GLN A 135 19.29 -1.70 -0.55
C GLN A 135 17.89 -1.63 0.08
N HIS A 136 17.37 -2.75 0.59
CA HIS A 136 16.09 -2.79 1.33
C HIS A 136 16.05 -1.75 2.44
N TYR A 137 17.09 -1.69 3.27
CA TYR A 137 17.19 -0.69 4.33
C TYR A 137 17.20 0.75 3.83
N SER A 138 17.91 1.02 2.73
CA SER A 138 17.93 2.35 2.13
C SER A 138 16.56 2.76 1.58
N THR A 139 15.83 1.82 0.97
CA THR A 139 14.47 2.03 0.47
C THR A 139 13.50 2.28 1.61
N GLU A 140 13.53 1.46 2.66
CA GLU A 140 12.75 1.65 3.90
C GLU A 140 12.94 3.07 4.46
N LYS A 141 14.20 3.48 4.64
CA LYS A 141 14.54 4.77 5.20
C LYS A 141 14.08 5.92 4.31
N THR A 142 14.20 5.77 2.99
CA THR A 142 13.78 6.81 2.06
C THR A 142 12.27 6.98 2.08
N ILE A 143 11.51 5.88 2.02
CA ILE A 143 10.05 5.90 2.06
C ILE A 143 9.55 6.49 3.40
N LEU A 144 10.15 6.10 4.53
CA LEU A 144 9.79 6.66 5.83
C LEU A 144 10.00 8.18 5.92
N ASN A 145 11.02 8.71 5.24
CA ASN A 145 11.30 10.15 5.23
C ASN A 145 10.37 10.96 4.32
N LEU A 146 9.51 10.32 3.52
CA LEU A 146 8.57 11.00 2.63
C LEU A 146 7.31 11.52 3.35
N GLY A 147 6.99 10.99 4.55
CA GLY A 147 5.84 11.41 5.35
C GLY A 147 5.09 10.25 5.97
#